data_AF-A0A0U5B029-F1
#
_entry.id   AF-A0A0U5B029-F1
#
_cell.length_a   1.000
_cell.length_b   1.000
_cell.length_c   1.000
_cell.angle_alpha   90.00
_cell.angle_beta   90.00
_cell.angle_gamma   90.00
#
_symmetry.space_group_name_H-M   'P 1'
#
loop_
_entity.id
_entity.type
_entity.pdbx_description
1 polymer ?
#
loop_
_entity_poly.entity_id
_entity_poly.type
_entity_poly.pdbx_seq_one_letter_code
_entity_poly.pdbx_strand_id
1 'polypeptide(L)' 'MTKQLQQRMDKLKERAETADDHAVMETAYGLAAAQRHREHAQQCWTEYGCLMADLETFEEWTEERTVILKGRVMR' A
#
# COMPACT_ATOMS: atom_id res chain seq x y z
N MET A 1 -0.42 -7.76 10.50
CA MET A 1 -0.59 -6.83 9.36
C MET A 1 -0.02 -5.44 9.59
N THR A 2 -0.27 -4.79 10.74
CA THR A 2 0.21 -3.41 11.04
C THR A 2 1.71 -3.18 10.86
N LYS A 3 2.57 -4.13 11.24
CA LYS A 3 4.03 -4.02 11.01
C LYS A 3 4.41 -4.01 9.52
N GLN A 4 3.67 -4.74 8.68
CA GLN A 4 3.91 -4.78 7.23
C GLN A 4 3.47 -3.47 6.58
N LEU A 5 2.33 -2.90 7.00
CA LEU A 5 1.89 -1.57 6.55
C LEU A 5 2.94 -0.50 6.86
N GLN A 6 3.44 -0.47 8.11
CA GLN A 6 4.46 0.49 8.51
C GLN A 6 5.72 0.35 7.65
N GLN A 7 6.19 -0.89 7.42
CA GLN A 7 7.34 -1.15 6.56
C GLN A 7 7.13 -0.69 5.11
N ARG A 8 5.92 -0.81 4.55
CA ARG A 8 5.63 -0.31 3.19
C ARG A 8 5.61 1.21 3.14
N MET A 9 5.05 1.85 4.16
CA MET A 9 5.06 3.31 4.29
C MET A 9 6.47 3.87 4.43
N ASP A 10 7.33 3.24 5.24
CA ASP A 10 8.72 3.67 5.43
C ASP A 10 9.51 3.56 4.12
N LYS A 11 9.36 2.44 3.40
CA LYS A 11 9.99 2.25 2.08
C LYS A 11 9.50 3.26 1.04
N LEU A 12 8.22 3.61 1.06
CA LEU A 12 7.68 4.62 0.17
C LEU A 12 8.33 5.98 0.41
N LYS A 13 8.47 6.39 1.67
CA LYS A 13 9.13 7.65 2.04
C LYS A 13 10.59 7.67 1.59
N GLU A 14 11.34 6.61 1.91
CA GLU A 14 12.74 6.47 1.49
C GLU A 14 12.89 6.62 -0.03
N ARG A 15 12.02 5.96 -0.80
CA ARG A 15 12.08 6.01 -2.27
C ARG A 15 11.69 7.36 -2.82
N ALA A 16 10.71 8.04 -2.23
CA ALA A 16 10.33 9.39 -2.62
C ALA A 16 11.45 10.40 -2.36
N GLU A 17 12.05 10.38 -1.17
CA GLU A 17 13.18 11.24 -0.81
C GLU A 17 14.37 11.01 -1.76
N THR A 18 14.72 9.75 -2.01
CA THR A 18 15.82 9.43 -2.95
C THR A 18 15.51 9.86 -4.38
N ALA A 19 14.24 9.83 -4.79
CA ALA A 19 13.85 10.32 -6.12
C ALA A 19 14.06 11.83 -6.24
N ASP A 20 13.72 12.59 -5.19
CA ASP A 20 13.90 14.02 -5.16
C ASP A 20 15.38 14.41 -5.15
N ASP A 21 16.22 13.70 -4.38
CA ASP A 21 17.68 13.88 -4.38
C ASP A 21 18.29 13.68 -5.77
N HIS A 22 17.85 12.64 -6.49
CA HIS A 22 18.32 12.37 -7.85
C HIS A 22 17.79 13.37 -8.88
N ALA A 23 16.58 13.91 -8.68
CA ALA A 23 16.00 14.90 -9.57
C ALA A 23 16.79 16.22 -9.56
N VAL A 24 17.38 16.58 -8.41
CA VAL A 24 18.24 17.78 -8.26
C VAL A 24 19.50 17.71 -9.11
N MET A 25 19.97 16.51 -9.47
CA MET A 25 21.20 16.38 -10.27
C MET A 25 21.04 16.86 -11.71
N GLU A 26 19.82 17.03 -12.23
CA GLU A 26 19.45 17.53 -13.58
C GLU A 26 20.20 16.89 -14.79
N THR A 27 20.93 15.80 -14.55
CA THR A 27 21.59 15.00 -15.58
C THR A 27 20.65 13.91 -16.08
N ALA A 28 20.85 13.44 -17.31
CA ALA A 28 20.06 12.34 -17.87
C ALA A 28 20.06 11.09 -16.98
N TYR A 29 21.20 10.80 -16.32
CA TYR A 29 21.30 9.74 -15.33
C TYR A 29 20.48 10.04 -14.06
N GLY A 30 20.59 11.24 -13.50
CA GLY A 30 19.83 11.65 -12.32
C GLY A 30 18.32 11.58 -12.55
N LEU A 31 17.84 12.07 -13.70
CA LEU A 31 16.44 11.98 -14.09
C LEU A 31 15.95 10.52 -14.24
N ALA A 32 16.76 9.66 -14.86
CA ALA A 32 16.43 8.24 -14.99
C ALA A 32 16.40 7.52 -13.63
N ALA A 33 17.33 7.84 -12.74
CA ALA A 33 17.33 7.32 -11.38
C ALA A 33 16.11 7.80 -10.58
N ALA A 34 15.79 9.10 -10.63
CA ALA A 34 14.61 9.68 -10.00
C ALA A 34 13.31 8.99 -10.47
N GLN A 35 13.18 8.79 -11.78
CA GLN A 35 12.02 8.11 -12.37
C GLN A 35 11.88 6.67 -11.83
N ARG A 36 12.97 5.91 -11.77
CA ARG A 36 12.97 4.55 -11.23
C ARG A 36 12.54 4.51 -9.75
N HIS A 37 13.03 5.47 -8.96
CA HIS A 37 12.66 5.57 -7.55
C HIS A 37 11.18 5.95 -7.37
N ARG A 38 10.63 6.83 -8.22
CA ARG A 38 9.20 7.13 -8.25
C ARG A 38 8.35 5.93 -8.60
N GLU A 39 8.75 5.13 -9.59
CA GLU A 39 8.05 3.90 -9.95
C GLU A 39 8.02 2.90 -8.80
N HIS A 40 9.14 2.73 -8.09
CA HIS A 40 9.19 1.90 -6.88
C HIS A 40 8.32 2.46 -5.74
N ALA A 41 8.30 3.77 -5.54
CA ALA A 41 7.43 4.40 -4.55
C ALA A 41 5.95 4.14 -4.87
N GLN A 42 5.57 4.26 -6.15
CA GLN A 42 4.21 3.97 -6.62
C GLN A 42 3.81 2.51 -6.39
N GLN A 43 4.73 1.57 -6.60
CA GLN A 43 4.51 0.15 -6.29
C GLN A 43 4.27 -0.05 -4.79
N CYS A 44 5.10 0.55 -3.93
CA CYS A 44 4.93 0.47 -2.48
C CYS A 44 3.59 1.08 -2.02
N TRP A 45 3.15 2.17 -2.65
CA TRP A 45 1.85 2.79 -2.38
C TRP A 45 0.69 1.86 -2.72
N THR A 46 0.77 1.19 -3.87
CA THR A 46 -0.24 0.25 -4.32
C THR A 46 -0.35 -0.94 -3.37
N GLU A 47 0.79 -1.52 -2.99
CA GLU A 47 0.83 -2.62 -2.01
C GLU A 47 0.30 -2.20 -0.64
N TYR A 48 0.61 -0.98 -0.19
CA TYR A 48 0.06 -0.42 1.04
C TYR A 48 -1.47 -0.31 0.97
N GLY A 49 -2.00 0.20 -0.14
CA GLY A 49 -3.44 0.31 -0.38
C GLY A 49 -4.15 -1.06 -0.34
N CYS A 50 -3.57 -2.09 -0.97
CA CYS A 50 -4.13 -3.45 -0.92
C CYS A 50 -4.16 -3.98 0.51
N LEU A 51 -3.08 -3.82 1.28
CA LEU A 51 -3.01 -4.26 2.68
C LEU A 51 -4.01 -3.53 3.58
N MET A 52 -4.29 -2.25 3.30
CA MET A 52 -5.33 -1.48 4.00
C MET A 52 -6.72 -2.03 3.67
N ALA A 53 -7.02 -2.27 2.39
CA ALA A 53 -8.30 -2.85 1.98
C ALA A 53 -8.53 -4.25 2.58
N ASP A 54 -7.48 -5.07 2.66
CA ASP A 54 -7.55 -6.38 3.31
C ASP A 54 -7.86 -6.27 4.80
N LEU A 55 -7.29 -5.28 5.50
CA LEU A 55 -7.60 -5.01 6.90
C LEU A 55 -9.02 -4.53 7.10
N GLU A 56 -9.47 -3.55 6.31
CA GLU A 56 -10.84 -3.01 6.38
C GLU A 56 -11.86 -4.12 6.10
N THR A 57 -11.60 -4.96 5.10
CA THR A 57 -12.44 -6.13 4.79
C THR A 57 -12.38 -7.14 5.95
N PHE A 58 -11.21 -7.42 6.52
CA PHE A 58 -11.15 -8.35 7.65
C PHE A 58 -11.92 -7.82 8.87
N GLU A 59 -11.77 -6.54 9.20
CA GLU A 59 -12.49 -5.87 10.29
C GLU A 59 -14.01 -5.87 10.05
N GLU A 60 -14.48 -5.63 8.83
CA GLU A 60 -15.91 -5.64 8.51
C GLU A 60 -16.56 -7.02 8.69
N TRP A 61 -15.80 -8.10 8.47
CA TRP A 61 -16.29 -9.49 8.52
C TRP A 61 -16.06 -10.20 9.86
N THR A 62 -15.43 -9.53 10.83
CA THR A 62 -15.33 -10.07 12.20
C THR A 62 -16.71 -10.19 12.86
N GLU A 63 -16.91 -11.30 13.59
CA GLU A 63 -18.20 -11.84 14.07
C GLU A 63 -19.12 -10.84 14.82
N GLU A 64 -18.59 -9.73 15.32
CA GLU A 64 -19.38 -8.67 15.98
C GLU A 64 -20.32 -7.92 15.01
N ARG A 65 -20.06 -7.94 13.70
CA ARG A 65 -20.91 -7.32 12.66
C ARG A 65 -21.58 -8.31 11.72
N THR A 66 -21.22 -9.59 11.78
CA THR A 66 -21.72 -10.62 10.88
C THR A 66 -23.12 -11.06 11.31
N VAL A 67 -24.16 -10.46 10.74
CA VAL A 67 -25.55 -10.93 10.93
C VAL A 67 -25.71 -12.26 10.19
N ILE A 68 -25.65 -13.38 10.93
CA ILE A 68 -26.02 -14.70 10.37
C ILE A 68 -27.53 -14.69 10.10
N LEU A 69 -27.92 -14.44 8.85
CA LEU A 69 -29.29 -14.62 8.41
C LEU A 69 -29.62 -16.11 8.44
N LYS A 70 -30.45 -16.54 9.41
CA LYS A 70 -31.00 -17.90 9.47
C LYS A 70 -31.90 -18.14 8.26
N GLY A 71 -31.33 -18.64 7.17
CA GLY A 71 -32.08 -19.11 6.00
C GLY A 71 -33.01 -20.25 6.39
N ARG A 72 -34.32 -20.04 6.25
CA ARG A 72 -35.33 -21.09 6.44
C ARG A 72 -35.29 -22.01 5.22
N VAL A 73 -34.84 -23.25 5.40
CA VAL A 73 -34.95 -24.28 4.35
C VAL A 73 -36.43 -24.57 4.14
N MET A 74 -36.97 -24.17 2.98
CA MET A 74 -38.29 -24.61 2.54
C MET A 74 -38.14 -26.05 2.02
N ARG A 75 -38.81 -27.00 2.69
CA ARG A 75 -38.96 -28.39 2.23
C ARG A 75 -40.19 -28.50 1.34
#